data_AF-A0A9P6AFR4-F1
#
_entry.id   AF-A0A9P6AFR4-F1
#
_cell.length_a   1.000
_cell.length_b   1.000
_cell.length_c   1.000
_cell.angle_alpha   90.00
_cell.angle_beta   90.00
_cell.angle_gamma   90.00
#
_symmetry.space_group_name_H-M   'P 1'
#
loop_
_entity.id
_entity.type
_entity.pdbx_description
1 polymer ?
#
loop_
_entity_poly.entity_id
_entity_poly.type
_entity_poly.pdbx_seq_one_letter_code
_entity_poly.pdbx_strand_id
1 'polypeptide(L)'
;MGNSLTEQVIPPLDVSTTQQSSSSPCPRYITQRPTSTRIIALPSQTDPLGDTIAIFALETKLHLVRHVHTGLEQLHGVNLRDEHGQYVAAAGLAGGGIAVFERVDGGADLKLLARYDGVGSEKVPSFAWA
;
A
#
# COMPACT_ATOMS: atom_id res chain seq x y z
N MET A 1 52.97 -36.66 -1.46
CA MET A 1 53.05 -36.06 -0.11
C MET A 1 52.89 -34.56 -0.27
N GLY A 2 51.90 -33.94 0.36
CA GLY A 2 51.64 -32.51 0.21
C GLY A 2 50.36 -32.14 0.95
N ASN A 3 50.54 -31.76 2.21
CA ASN A 3 49.48 -31.40 3.15
C ASN A 3 49.26 -29.87 3.15
N SER A 4 48.10 -29.49 3.70
CA SER A 4 47.90 -28.33 4.58
C SER A 4 47.47 -27.00 3.95
N LEU A 5 46.17 -26.74 4.14
CA LEU A 5 45.46 -25.51 4.51
C LEU A 5 46.27 -24.19 4.51
N THR A 6 45.71 -23.18 3.84
CA THR A 6 45.95 -21.77 4.16
C THR A 6 44.62 -21.07 4.41
N GLU A 7 44.44 -20.72 5.68
CA GLU A 7 43.41 -19.88 6.27
C GLU A 7 43.58 -18.43 5.78
N GLN A 8 42.53 -17.81 5.26
CA GLN A 8 42.56 -16.41 4.84
C GLN A 8 42.13 -15.52 6.01
N VAL A 9 43.12 -14.82 6.58
CA VAL A 9 42.97 -13.89 7.70
C VAL A 9 42.20 -12.63 7.24
N ILE A 10 41.13 -12.27 7.96
CA ILE A 10 40.34 -11.06 7.75
C ILE A 10 41.07 -9.87 8.43
N PRO A 11 41.32 -8.74 7.76
CA PRO A 11 41.85 -7.54 8.41
C PRO A 11 40.74 -6.78 9.18
N PRO A 12 41.09 -6.07 10.27
CA PRO A 12 40.11 -5.39 11.12
C PRO A 12 39.49 -4.18 10.41
N LEU A 13 38.17 -4.03 10.53
CA LEU A 13 37.46 -2.81 10.15
C LEU A 13 37.80 -1.70 11.16
N ASP A 14 38.72 -0.83 10.78
CA ASP A 14 39.04 0.40 11.51
C ASP A 14 37.91 1.41 11.28
N VAL A 15 37.21 1.77 12.35
CA VAL A 15 36.17 2.80 12.36
C VAL A 15 36.81 4.10 12.82
N SER A 16 37.14 4.99 11.88
CA SER A 16 36.93 6.44 12.02
C SER A 16 37.40 7.21 10.79
N THR A 17 36.53 8.10 10.28
CA THR A 17 36.79 9.50 9.88
C THR A 17 35.87 9.96 8.75
N THR A 18 34.94 10.82 9.16
CA THR A 18 34.11 11.84 8.49
C THR A 18 34.51 12.31 7.07
N GLN A 19 33.56 12.30 6.13
CA GLN A 19 33.31 13.38 5.12
C GLN A 19 31.82 13.35 4.76
N GLN A 20 31.00 14.33 5.15
CA GLN A 20 30.82 15.69 4.62
C GLN A 20 29.77 15.76 3.48
N SER A 21 28.72 16.51 3.82
CA SER A 21 27.61 17.03 3.03
C SER A 21 27.75 17.04 1.50
N SER A 22 26.87 16.31 0.83
CA SER A 22 26.40 16.66 -0.52
C SER A 22 24.89 16.48 -0.59
N SER A 23 24.15 17.50 -0.14
CA SER A 23 22.71 17.58 -0.37
C SER A 23 22.46 17.85 -1.85
N SER A 24 22.37 16.79 -2.65
CA SER A 24 21.77 16.87 -3.98
C SER A 24 20.28 17.15 -3.82
N PRO A 25 19.73 18.25 -4.36
CA PRO A 25 18.31 18.49 -4.32
C PRO A 25 17.63 17.52 -5.29
N CYS A 26 16.85 16.57 -4.76
CA CYS A 26 15.91 15.79 -5.56
C CYS A 26 15.04 16.77 -6.37
N PRO A 27 14.77 16.48 -7.66
CA PRO A 27 13.93 17.35 -8.47
C PRO A 27 12.58 17.48 -7.78
N ARG A 28 12.19 18.73 -7.48
CA ARG A 28 10.88 19.07 -6.90
C ARG A 28 9.80 18.63 -7.87
N TYR A 29 9.27 17.43 -7.67
CA TYR A 29 7.95 17.09 -8.19
C TYR A 29 6.96 17.96 -7.43
N ILE A 30 6.24 18.77 -8.19
CA ILE A 30 5.33 19.80 -7.71
C ILE A 30 4.42 19.20 -6.64
N THR A 31 4.33 19.89 -5.51
CA THR A 31 3.56 19.51 -4.34
C THR A 31 2.07 19.43 -4.68
N GLN A 32 1.61 18.28 -5.18
CA GLN A 32 0.23 17.90 -4.91
C GLN A 32 0.20 17.47 -3.45
N ARG A 33 -0.09 18.43 -2.55
CA ARG A 33 -0.57 18.07 -1.23
C ARG A 33 -1.72 17.09 -1.49
N PRO A 34 -1.68 15.83 -1.01
CA PRO A 34 -2.85 15.00 -1.11
C PRO A 34 -3.94 15.76 -0.37
N THR A 35 -4.96 16.20 -1.10
CA THR A 35 -6.18 16.72 -0.49
C THR A 35 -6.56 15.68 0.54
N SER A 36 -6.80 16.14 1.77
CA SER A 36 -7.07 15.23 2.87
C SER A 36 -8.26 14.37 2.45
N THR A 37 -8.02 13.11 2.11
CA THR A 37 -9.05 12.17 1.65
C THR A 37 -9.12 11.04 2.65
N ARG A 38 -10.34 10.66 3.06
CA ARG A 38 -10.58 9.44 3.86
C ARG A 38 -11.22 8.39 2.99
N ILE A 39 -10.83 7.15 3.26
CA ILE A 39 -11.36 5.96 2.61
C ILE A 39 -12.19 5.21 3.65
N ILE A 40 -13.44 4.91 3.30
CA ILE A 40 -14.36 4.13 4.14
C ILE A 40 -14.83 2.91 3.33
N ALA A 41 -14.73 1.75 3.95
CA ALA A 41 -15.29 0.50 3.48
C ALA A 41 -16.74 0.35 3.94
N LEU A 42 -17.66 0.03 3.03
CA LEU A 42 -19.06 -0.21 3.37
C LEU A 42 -19.47 -1.61 2.87
N PRO A 43 -19.85 -2.56 3.76
CA PRO A 43 -20.46 -3.80 3.32
C PRO A 43 -21.84 -3.47 2.76
N SER A 44 -22.07 -3.76 1.48
CA SER A 44 -23.33 -3.50 0.81
C SER A 44 -24.12 -4.78 0.61
N GLN A 45 -25.44 -4.65 0.51
CA GLN A 45 -26.33 -5.70 0.00
C GLN A 45 -25.75 -6.20 -1.34
N THR A 46 -25.48 -7.50 -1.47
CA THR A 46 -24.64 -8.13 -2.51
C THR A 46 -24.81 -7.47 -3.89
N ASP A 47 -23.93 -6.53 -4.20
CA ASP A 47 -23.84 -5.93 -5.53
C ASP A 47 -23.13 -6.95 -6.45
N PRO A 48 -23.63 -7.22 -7.68
CA PRO A 48 -22.94 -8.08 -8.63
C PRO A 48 -21.49 -7.67 -8.94
N LEU A 49 -21.16 -6.38 -8.75
CA LEU A 49 -19.82 -5.81 -8.93
C LEU A 49 -18.95 -5.88 -7.66
N GLY A 50 -19.49 -6.41 -6.56
CA GLY A 50 -18.84 -6.50 -5.26
C GLY A 50 -18.90 -5.20 -4.44
N ASP A 51 -18.37 -5.28 -3.23
CA ASP A 51 -18.38 -4.18 -2.27
C ASP A 51 -17.57 -2.98 -2.76
N THR A 52 -17.93 -1.80 -2.23
CA THR A 52 -17.34 -0.54 -2.64
C THR A 52 -16.44 0.06 -1.58
N ILE A 53 -15.44 0.78 -2.08
CA ILE A 53 -14.66 1.72 -1.30
C ILE A 53 -15.20 3.12 -1.59
N ALA A 54 -15.64 3.81 -0.56
CA ALA A 54 -16.08 5.20 -0.64
C ALA A 54 -14.91 6.16 -0.36
N ILE A 55 -14.73 7.12 -1.26
CA ILE A 55 -13.69 8.15 -1.21
C ILE A 55 -14.34 9.46 -0.75
N PHE A 56 -13.80 10.06 0.31
CA PHE A 56 -14.30 11.32 0.86
C PHE A 56 -13.24 12.39 0.85
N ALA A 57 -13.59 13.59 0.37
CA ALA A 57 -12.78 14.79 0.56
C ALA A 57 -13.05 15.39 1.95
N LEU A 58 -11.98 15.72 2.67
CA LEU A 58 -12.01 16.38 3.97
C LEU A 58 -11.72 17.86 3.76
N GLU A 59 -12.79 18.62 3.69
CA GLU A 59 -12.75 20.09 3.76
C GLU A 59 -13.27 20.54 5.12
N THR A 60 -14.23 21.47 5.15
CA THR A 60 -14.97 21.83 6.38
C THR A 60 -16.03 20.80 6.74
N LYS A 61 -16.49 20.00 5.76
CA LYS A 61 -17.40 18.86 5.93
C LYS A 61 -16.87 17.67 5.12
N LEU A 62 -17.35 16.47 5.45
CA LEU A 62 -17.09 15.27 4.65
C LEU A 62 -17.92 15.32 3.37
N HIS A 63 -17.24 15.31 2.22
CA HIS A 63 -17.88 15.26 0.92
C HIS A 63 -17.57 13.92 0.26
N LEU A 64 -18.60 13.13 -0.03
CA LEU A 64 -18.45 11.91 -0.82
C LEU A 64 -18.04 12.30 -2.25
N VAL A 65 -16.90 11.79 -2.69
CA VAL A 65 -16.33 12.05 -4.03
C VAL A 65 -16.74 10.95 -4.99
N ARG A 66 -16.54 9.69 -4.58
CA ARG A 66 -16.72 8.52 -5.46
C ARG A 66 -16.90 7.24 -4.67
N HIS A 67 -17.63 6.30 -5.26
CA HIS A 67 -17.61 4.88 -4.88
C HIS A 67 -16.82 4.12 -5.93
N VAL A 68 -15.87 3.29 -5.50
CA VAL A 68 -15.09 2.41 -6.37
C VAL A 68 -15.43 0.97 -6.04
N HIS A 69 -15.91 0.21 -7.03
CA HIS A 69 -16.19 -1.21 -6.85
C HIS A 69 -14.89 -2.01 -6.78
N THR A 70 -14.77 -2.80 -5.72
CA THR A 70 -13.56 -3.58 -5.45
C THR A 70 -13.59 -4.97 -6.05
N GLY A 71 -14.76 -5.47 -6.46
CA GLY A 71 -14.95 -6.87 -6.87
C GLY A 71 -14.71 -7.88 -5.75
N LEU A 72 -14.62 -7.44 -4.50
CA LEU A 72 -14.49 -8.29 -3.31
C LEU A 72 -15.85 -8.41 -2.63
N GLU A 73 -16.07 -9.52 -1.93
CA GLU A 73 -17.30 -9.76 -1.18
C GLU A 73 -17.04 -9.67 0.33
N GLN A 74 -17.92 -8.99 1.06
CA GLN A 74 -17.76 -8.71 2.49
C GLN A 74 -16.40 -8.08 2.79
N LEU A 75 -16.18 -6.89 2.24
CA LEU A 75 -14.96 -6.12 2.45
C LEU A 75 -14.72 -5.89 3.95
N HIS A 76 -13.60 -6.41 4.48
CA HIS A 76 -13.37 -6.47 5.93
C HIS A 76 -12.15 -5.68 6.37
N GLY A 77 -11.12 -5.61 5.54
CA GLY A 77 -9.89 -4.88 5.84
C GLY A 77 -9.58 -3.90 4.72
N VAL A 78 -9.23 -2.66 5.07
CA VAL A 78 -8.66 -1.67 4.17
C VAL A 78 -7.49 -1.00 4.86
N ASN A 79 -6.32 -0.98 4.23
CA ASN A 79 -5.13 -0.32 4.74
C ASN A 79 -4.48 0.56 3.68
N LEU A 80 -4.07 1.76 4.09
CA LEU A 80 -3.24 2.67 3.30
C LEU A 80 -1.76 2.30 3.50
N ARG A 81 -0.96 2.35 2.43
CA ARG A 81 0.50 2.24 2.49
C ARG A 81 1.14 3.59 2.26
N ASP A 82 2.36 3.74 2.78
CA ASP A 82 3.30 4.86 2.64
C ASP A 82 2.96 6.15 3.40
N GLU A 83 3.92 7.09 3.46
CA GLU A 83 3.80 8.37 4.18
C GLU A 83 2.76 9.33 3.55
N HIS A 84 2.35 9.06 2.31
CA HIS A 84 1.39 9.87 1.54
C HIS A 84 0.05 9.13 1.29
N GLY A 85 -0.04 7.87 1.72
CA GLY A 85 -1.18 6.99 1.49
C GLY A 85 -1.43 6.71 0.01
N GLN A 86 -0.42 6.54 -0.86
CA GLN A 86 -0.67 6.36 -2.30
C GLN A 86 -1.31 5.03 -2.66
N TYR A 87 -0.99 3.96 -1.92
CA TYR A 87 -1.56 2.64 -2.19
C TYR A 87 -2.62 2.26 -1.17
N VAL A 88 -3.65 1.58 -1.65
CA VAL A 88 -4.76 1.06 -0.85
C VAL A 88 -4.82 -0.44 -1.06
N ALA A 89 -4.66 -1.22 -0.01
CA ALA A 89 -4.98 -2.63 -0.06
C ALA A 89 -6.32 -2.86 0.62
N ALA A 90 -7.12 -3.77 0.05
CA ALA A 90 -8.41 -4.19 0.58
C ALA A 90 -8.55 -5.71 0.51
N ALA A 91 -9.23 -6.31 1.49
CA ALA A 91 -9.47 -7.74 1.54
C ALA A 91 -10.95 -8.07 1.77
N GLY A 92 -11.41 -9.11 1.06
CA GLY A 92 -12.73 -9.69 1.20
C GLY A 92 -12.72 -10.83 2.21
N LEU A 93 -13.71 -10.87 3.10
CA LEU A 93 -13.92 -12.01 3.99
C LEU A 93 -14.65 -13.15 3.27
N ALA A 94 -15.64 -12.84 2.45
CA ALA A 94 -16.37 -13.81 1.64
C ALA A 94 -15.73 -13.89 0.25
N GLY A 95 -15.59 -15.10 -0.31
CA GLY A 95 -14.87 -15.34 -1.56
C GLY A 95 -13.35 -15.18 -1.45
N GLY A 96 -12.84 -14.60 -0.37
CA GLY A 96 -11.42 -14.36 -0.14
C GLY A 96 -10.87 -13.26 -1.06
N GLY A 97 -9.55 -13.23 -1.15
CA GLY A 97 -8.85 -12.35 -2.06
C GLY A 97 -8.47 -10.99 -1.48
N ILE A 98 -7.53 -10.36 -2.18
CA ILE A 98 -6.92 -9.08 -1.84
C ILE A 98 -6.83 -8.28 -3.13
N ALA A 99 -7.25 -7.02 -3.08
CA ALA A 99 -7.06 -6.06 -4.17
C ALA A 99 -6.15 -4.93 -3.70
N VAL A 100 -5.16 -4.59 -4.52
CA VAL A 100 -4.26 -3.47 -4.30
C VAL A 100 -4.52 -2.42 -5.37
N PHE A 101 -4.74 -1.19 -4.92
CA PHE A 101 -5.05 -0.04 -5.74
C PHE A 101 -4.00 1.05 -5.58
N GLU A 102 -3.79 1.81 -6.65
CA GLU A 102 -3.08 3.09 -6.65
C GLU A 102 -4.10 4.22 -6.60
N ARG A 103 -3.86 5.22 -5.75
CA ARG A 103 -4.61 6.48 -5.78
C ARG A 103 -4.17 7.32 -6.97
N VAL A 104 -5.12 7.66 -7.82
CA VAL A 104 -4.92 8.53 -8.99
C VAL A 104 -5.74 9.80 -8.84
N ASP A 105 -5.51 10.78 -9.71
CA ASP A 105 -6.22 12.06 -9.73
C ASP A 105 -6.18 12.80 -8.37
N GLY A 106 -5.00 12.84 -7.75
CA GLY A 106 -4.83 13.45 -6.42
C GLY A 106 -5.53 12.69 -5.29
N GLY A 107 -5.94 11.45 -5.53
CA GLY A 107 -6.66 10.60 -4.60
C GLY A 107 -8.18 10.66 -4.71
N ALA A 108 -8.71 11.25 -5.77
CA ALA A 108 -10.13 11.27 -6.08
C ALA A 108 -10.63 9.96 -6.72
N ASP A 109 -9.71 9.10 -7.20
CA ASP A 109 -10.04 7.80 -7.77
C ASP A 109 -8.98 6.73 -7.42
N LEU A 110 -9.31 5.47 -7.69
CA LEU A 110 -8.47 4.29 -7.45
C LEU A 110 -8.30 3.46 -8.72
N LYS A 111 -7.05 3.13 -9.04
CA LYS A 111 -6.68 2.23 -10.14
C LYS A 111 -6.24 0.89 -9.59
N LEU A 112 -6.86 -0.21 -10.01
CA LEU A 112 -6.45 -1.56 -9.64
C LEU A 112 -5.05 -1.86 -10.19
N LEU A 113 -4.12 -2.26 -9.32
CA LEU A 113 -2.76 -2.66 -9.68
C LEU A 113 -2.57 -4.17 -9.66
N ALA A 114 -3.11 -4.82 -8.64
CA ALA A 114 -2.97 -6.25 -8.45
C ALA A 114 -4.21 -6.81 -7.74
N ARG A 115 -4.55 -8.05 -8.07
CA ARG A 115 -5.58 -8.80 -7.37
C ARG A 115 -5.10 -10.23 -7.14
N TYR A 116 -5.36 -10.69 -5.93
CA TYR A 116 -5.38 -12.09 -5.56
C TYR A 116 -6.84 -12.49 -5.37
N ASP A 117 -7.24 -13.60 -5.97
CA ASP A 117 -8.62 -14.09 -6.05
C ASP A 117 -9.00 -15.04 -4.91
N GLY A 118 -8.10 -15.27 -3.95
CA GLY A 118 -8.40 -16.09 -2.77
C GLY A 118 -8.16 -17.59 -2.97
N VAL A 119 -7.58 -18.03 -4.09
CA VAL A 119 -7.27 -19.45 -4.32
C VAL A 119 -6.27 -19.95 -3.26
N GLY A 120 -6.77 -20.75 -2.31
CA GLY A 120 -6.00 -21.25 -1.15
C GLY A 120 -6.15 -20.43 0.14
N SER A 121 -6.97 -19.37 0.14
CA SER A 121 -7.32 -18.57 1.33
C SER A 121 -8.67 -17.90 1.12
N GLU A 122 -9.74 -18.66 1.38
CA GLU A 122 -11.14 -18.28 1.16
C GLU A 122 -11.64 -17.20 2.14
N LYS A 123 -10.87 -16.90 3.20
CA LYS A 123 -11.20 -15.92 4.23
C LYS A 123 -9.95 -15.15 4.64
N VAL A 124 -9.89 -13.87 4.29
CA VAL A 124 -8.79 -12.98 4.69
C VAL A 124 -9.34 -11.88 5.59
N PRO A 125 -9.34 -12.07 6.93
CA PRO A 125 -9.96 -11.13 7.86
C PRO A 125 -9.10 -9.89 8.13
N SER A 126 -7.77 -10.01 7.97
CA SER A 126 -6.83 -8.93 8.23
C SER A 126 -5.53 -9.12 7.45
N PHE A 127 -4.82 -8.02 7.26
CA PHE A 127 -3.49 -7.97 6.66
C PHE A 127 -2.79 -6.70 7.13
N ALA A 128 -1.46 -6.67 7.03
CA ALA A 128 -0.65 -5.51 7.34
C ALA A 128 0.39 -5.30 6.25
N TRP A 129 0.83 -4.06 6.09
CA TRP A 129 2.02 -3.76 5.31
C TRP A 129 3.25 -4.12 6.15
N ALA A 130 4.25 -4.74 5.51
CA ALA A 130 5.56 -5.04 6.11
C ALA A 130 6.57 -3.95 5.74
#